data_AF-A0AA40DQX8-F1
#
_entry.id   AF-A0AA40DQX8-F1
#
_cell.length_a   1.000
_cell.length_b   1.000
_cell.length_c   1.000
_cell.angle_alpha   90.00
_cell.angle_beta   90.00
_cell.angle_gamma   90.00
#
_symmetry.space_group_name_H-M   'P 1'
#
loop_
_entity.id
_entity.type
_entity.pdbx_description
1 polymer ?
#
loop_
_entity_poly.entity_id
_entity_poly.type
_entity_poly.pdbx_seq_one_letter_code
_entity_poly.pdbx_strand_id
1 'polypeptide(L)'
;MGAETGCNRDIIISIHPQHVANIVSRAKNHEFRNYLLPADVTRFLIYETSPTSAIKYIATISRGKRPGDIRDPSGLRNDEFDGGLLEQRGVRYAYEIRRLDALATPITLADLKRNGWLGGPPQKYCFVNQPMRDALSAASLSLVFDRTAVAAAAVASPDGGAGGDLGAPPDAKQKPSQPPTSRRRRKGASTPGVAGFDVKLLGAPALTACQDPAVARRPTSSPAGGVTKRRKPPPPTAKPIASRAKQGLLQSWLEDSASQ
;
A
#
# COMPACT_ATOMS: atom_id res chain seq x y z
N MET A 1 -7.45 -29.19 27.09
CA MET A 1 -7.63 -27.90 26.40
C MET A 1 -6.31 -27.52 25.77
N GLY A 2 -6.14 -27.75 24.47
CA GLY A 2 -4.91 -27.38 23.76
C GLY A 2 -4.97 -25.89 23.44
N ALA A 3 -4.06 -25.11 24.02
CA ALA A 3 -3.85 -23.73 23.58
C ALA A 3 -3.33 -23.80 22.14
N GLU A 4 -4.10 -23.31 21.17
CA GLU A 4 -3.59 -23.11 19.82
C GLU A 4 -2.49 -22.06 19.90
N THR A 5 -1.23 -22.50 19.89
CA THR A 5 -0.05 -21.65 19.88
C THR A 5 -0.04 -20.82 18.60
N GLY A 6 -0.62 -19.62 18.69
CA GLY A 6 -0.18 -18.38 18.06
C GLY A 6 0.28 -18.47 16.60
N CYS A 7 -0.61 -18.88 15.69
CA CYS A 7 -0.40 -18.61 14.28
C CYS A 7 -0.35 -17.09 14.04
N ASN A 8 0.77 -16.56 13.58
CA ASN A 8 0.92 -15.15 13.21
C ASN A 8 0.22 -14.89 11.85
N ARG A 9 -1.10 -15.04 11.81
CA ARG A 9 -1.93 -14.94 10.59
C ARG A 9 -2.17 -13.51 10.13
N ASP A 10 -1.82 -12.55 10.98
CA ASP A 10 -2.13 -11.15 10.79
C ASP A 10 -0.86 -10.35 10.62
N ILE A 11 -0.84 -9.52 9.59
CA ILE A 11 0.22 -8.56 9.33
C ILE A 11 -0.33 -7.15 9.24
N ILE A 12 0.47 -6.16 9.59
CA ILE A 12 0.20 -4.76 9.35
C ILE A 12 0.91 -4.35 8.07
N ILE A 13 0.19 -3.69 7.17
CA ILE A 13 0.73 -3.10 5.95
C ILE A 13 0.36 -1.63 5.87
N SER A 14 1.26 -0.82 5.31
CA SER A 14 0.97 0.57 4.95
C SER A 14 0.31 0.63 3.58
N ILE A 15 -0.76 1.42 3.47
CA ILE A 15 -1.42 1.76 2.21
C ILE A 15 -1.71 3.27 2.18
N HIS A 16 -1.49 3.89 1.03
CA HIS A 16 -1.79 5.31 0.81
C HIS A 16 -3.31 5.58 0.80
N PRO A 17 -3.81 6.70 1.35
CA PRO A 17 -5.25 7.01 1.42
C PRO A 17 -6.02 6.82 0.11
N GLN A 18 -5.45 7.23 -1.03
CA GLN A 18 -6.09 7.04 -2.34
C GLN A 18 -6.35 5.57 -2.67
N HIS A 19 -5.40 4.67 -2.35
CA HIS A 19 -5.59 3.24 -2.56
C HIS A 19 -6.54 2.63 -1.53
N VAL A 20 -6.55 3.14 -0.30
CA VAL A 20 -7.55 2.75 0.72
C VAL A 20 -8.96 3.12 0.25
N ALA A 21 -9.16 4.33 -0.27
CA ALA A 21 -10.45 4.75 -0.83
C ALA A 21 -10.91 3.82 -1.96
N ASN A 22 -10.00 3.44 -2.87
CA ASN A 22 -10.30 2.48 -3.94
C ASN A 22 -10.65 1.08 -3.42
N ILE A 23 -10.06 0.64 -2.30
CA ILE A 23 -10.38 -0.63 -1.66
C ILE A 23 -11.79 -0.55 -1.04
N VAL A 24 -12.10 0.54 -0.33
CA VAL A 24 -13.41 0.77 0.31
C VAL A 24 -14.54 0.85 -0.72
N SER A 25 -14.32 1.56 -1.84
CA SER A 25 -15.28 1.63 -2.95
C SER A 25 -15.32 0.35 -3.80
N ARG A 26 -14.43 -0.60 -3.52
CA ARG A 26 -14.22 -1.87 -4.23
C ARG A 26 -13.76 -1.73 -5.68
N ALA A 27 -13.39 -0.53 -6.10
CA ALA A 27 -12.71 -0.32 -7.38
C ALA A 27 -11.39 -1.11 -7.43
N LYS A 28 -10.67 -1.20 -6.30
CA LYS A 28 -9.48 -2.03 -6.14
C LYS A 28 -9.81 -3.27 -5.30
N ASN A 29 -9.88 -4.43 -5.94
CA ASN A 29 -10.22 -5.71 -5.28
C ASN A 29 -8.99 -6.60 -4.98
N HIS A 30 -7.81 -6.24 -5.48
CA HIS A 30 -6.55 -6.92 -5.18
C HIS A 30 -5.50 -5.93 -4.66
N GLU A 31 -4.74 -6.36 -3.66
CA GLU A 31 -3.53 -5.70 -3.21
C GLU A 31 -2.29 -6.30 -3.89
N PHE A 32 -1.42 -5.46 -4.43
CA PHE A 32 -0.31 -5.86 -5.28
C PHE A 32 1.02 -5.67 -4.55
N ARG A 33 1.87 -6.70 -4.52
CA ARG A 33 3.19 -6.64 -3.87
C ARG A 33 4.27 -7.31 -4.72
N ASN A 34 5.51 -6.90 -4.51
CA ASN A 34 6.69 -7.48 -5.14
C ASN A 34 7.22 -8.74 -4.42
N TYR A 35 6.62 -9.11 -3.28
CA TYR A 35 7.00 -10.26 -2.48
C TYR A 35 5.81 -11.17 -2.18
N LEU A 36 6.11 -12.45 -2.02
CA LEU A 36 5.16 -13.44 -1.55
C LEU A 36 5.08 -13.37 -0.02
N LEU A 37 3.87 -13.39 0.50
CA LEU A 37 3.60 -13.49 1.92
C LEU A 37 3.67 -14.95 2.38
N PRO A 38 4.03 -15.18 3.64
CA PRO A 38 3.90 -16.51 4.25
C PRO A 38 2.48 -17.07 4.07
N ALA A 39 2.38 -18.38 3.81
CA ALA A 39 1.12 -19.03 3.43
C ALA A 39 0.06 -19.05 4.54
N ASP A 40 0.48 -18.83 5.78
CA ASP A 40 -0.34 -18.74 6.97
C ASP A 40 -0.94 -17.34 7.20
N VAL A 41 -0.48 -16.31 6.46
CA VAL A 41 -1.07 -14.97 6.54
C VAL A 41 -2.44 -14.95 5.86
N THR A 42 -3.47 -14.60 6.62
CA THR A 42 -4.86 -14.54 6.15
C THR A 42 -5.48 -13.15 6.28
N ARG A 43 -4.89 -12.25 7.08
CA ARG A 43 -5.44 -10.90 7.29
C ARG A 43 -4.40 -9.79 7.21
N PHE A 44 -4.83 -8.68 6.65
CA PHE A 44 -4.12 -7.40 6.69
C PHE A 44 -4.79 -6.46 7.67
N LEU A 45 -3.99 -5.87 8.55
CA LEU A 45 -4.33 -4.65 9.27
C LEU A 45 -3.80 -3.49 8.43
N ILE A 46 -4.71 -2.71 7.87
CA ILE A 46 -4.37 -1.63 6.96
C ILE A 46 -4.09 -0.38 7.78
N TYR A 47 -2.80 -0.02 7.84
CA TYR A 47 -2.35 1.29 8.27
C TYR A 47 -2.50 2.26 7.10
N GLU A 48 -3.44 3.19 7.22
CA GLU A 48 -3.59 4.30 6.28
C GLU A 48 -2.51 5.34 6.60
N THR A 49 -1.70 5.71 5.61
CA THR A 49 -0.61 6.68 5.81
C THR A 49 -1.14 8.10 6.03
N SER A 50 -0.23 9.09 6.06
CA SER A 50 -0.60 10.51 6.15
C SER A 50 -1.70 10.87 5.12
N PRO A 51 -2.71 11.67 5.49
CA PRO A 51 -2.84 12.43 6.74
C PRO A 51 -3.41 11.64 7.93
N THR A 52 -4.01 10.47 7.70
CA THR A 52 -4.74 9.74 8.74
C THR A 52 -3.82 9.08 9.77
N SER A 53 -2.73 8.45 9.31
CA SER A 53 -1.71 7.85 10.18
C SER A 53 -2.27 6.92 11.27
N ALA A 54 -3.14 5.98 10.86
CA ALA A 54 -3.84 5.08 11.77
C ALA A 54 -4.18 3.74 11.10
N ILE A 55 -4.33 2.68 11.91
CA ILE A 55 -4.95 1.44 11.46
C ILE A 55 -6.46 1.62 11.50
N LYS A 56 -7.10 1.43 10.35
CA LYS A 56 -8.54 1.66 10.17
C LYS A 56 -9.31 0.43 9.74
N TYR A 57 -8.66 -0.48 9.03
CA TYR A 57 -9.35 -1.60 8.43
C TYR A 57 -8.62 -2.91 8.68
N ILE A 58 -9.41 -3.98 8.77
CA ILE A 58 -8.96 -5.36 8.77
C ILE A 58 -9.50 -6.00 7.50
N ALA A 59 -8.60 -6.42 6.61
CA ALA A 59 -8.94 -7.10 5.38
C ALA A 59 -8.63 -8.59 5.48
N THR A 60 -9.60 -9.45 5.16
CA THR A 60 -9.34 -10.88 4.94
C THR A 60 -8.93 -11.10 3.49
N ILE A 61 -7.84 -11.83 3.27
CA ILE A 61 -7.21 -11.95 1.95
C ILE A 61 -7.17 -13.39 1.42
N SER A 62 -6.97 -13.54 0.11
CA SER A 62 -6.60 -14.82 -0.50
C SER A 62 -5.12 -15.16 -0.31
N ARG A 63 -4.73 -16.37 -0.73
CA ARG A 63 -3.32 -16.67 -1.02
C ARG A 63 -2.81 -15.78 -2.16
N GLY A 64 -1.49 -15.64 -2.25
CA GLY A 64 -0.84 -14.88 -3.32
C GLY A 64 -1.08 -15.51 -4.69
N LYS A 65 -1.59 -14.69 -5.61
CA LYS A 65 -1.83 -14.99 -7.04
C LYS A 65 -0.67 -14.46 -7.88
N ARG A 66 -0.35 -15.13 -8.99
CA ARG A 66 0.63 -14.70 -10.01
C ARG A 66 -0.08 -14.12 -11.24
N PRO A 67 0.62 -13.42 -12.14
CA PRO A 67 0.03 -12.99 -13.40
C PRO A 67 -0.65 -14.13 -14.16
N GLY A 68 -1.91 -13.91 -14.54
CA GLY A 68 -2.76 -14.89 -15.23
C GLY A 68 -3.68 -15.68 -14.29
N ASP A 69 -3.54 -15.52 -12.97
CA ASP A 69 -4.36 -16.19 -11.96
C ASP A 69 -5.59 -15.36 -11.55
N ILE A 70 -5.64 -14.04 -11.75
CA ILE A 70 -6.79 -13.23 -11.29
C ILE A 70 -8.03 -13.53 -12.12
N ARG A 71 -7.91 -13.45 -13.46
CA ARG A 71 -8.96 -13.76 -14.46
C ARG A 71 -10.29 -13.04 -14.19
N ASP A 72 -10.23 -11.88 -13.56
CA ASP A 72 -11.36 -11.01 -13.24
C ASP A 72 -10.98 -9.56 -13.62
N PRO A 73 -11.48 -9.02 -14.74
CA PRO A 73 -11.13 -7.67 -15.20
C PRO A 73 -11.78 -6.56 -14.38
N SER A 74 -12.70 -6.87 -13.45
CA SER A 74 -13.52 -5.85 -12.78
C SER A 74 -12.73 -4.94 -11.82
N GLY A 75 -11.52 -5.34 -11.44
CA GLY A 75 -10.70 -4.64 -10.46
C GLY A 75 -9.60 -3.80 -11.08
N LEU A 76 -9.32 -2.66 -10.44
CA LEU A 76 -8.28 -1.74 -10.85
C LEU A 76 -6.93 -2.45 -11.02
N ARG A 77 -6.42 -2.43 -12.26
CA ARG A 77 -5.15 -3.03 -12.70
C ARG A 77 -5.08 -4.56 -12.66
N ASN A 78 -6.22 -5.26 -12.62
CA ASN A 78 -6.23 -6.72 -12.73
C ASN A 78 -5.74 -7.17 -14.11
N ASP A 79 -6.24 -6.56 -15.19
CA ASP A 79 -5.81 -6.89 -16.56
C ASP A 79 -4.33 -6.56 -16.80
N GLU A 80 -3.85 -5.43 -16.26
CA GLU A 80 -2.44 -5.07 -16.31
C GLU A 80 -1.56 -6.09 -15.55
N PHE A 81 -2.05 -6.60 -14.40
CA PHE A 81 -1.34 -7.60 -13.63
C PHE A 81 -1.29 -8.92 -14.36
N ASP A 82 -2.43 -9.40 -14.85
CA ASP A 82 -2.52 -10.68 -15.56
C ASP A 82 -1.78 -10.66 -16.91
N GLY A 83 -1.77 -9.52 -17.59
CA GLY A 83 -0.96 -9.30 -18.79
C GLY A 83 0.54 -9.15 -18.53
N GLY A 84 0.99 -9.16 -17.27
CA GLY A 84 2.40 -9.02 -16.89
C GLY A 84 2.96 -7.59 -16.98
N LEU A 85 2.13 -6.58 -17.28
CA LEU A 85 2.57 -5.18 -17.36
C LEU A 85 3.09 -4.68 -16.01
N LEU A 86 2.55 -5.20 -14.90
CA LEU A 86 2.98 -4.79 -13.56
C LEU A 86 4.30 -5.44 -13.12
N GLU A 87 4.71 -6.54 -13.73
CA GLU A 87 6.00 -7.17 -13.44
C GLU A 87 7.17 -6.25 -13.80
N GLN A 88 7.03 -5.48 -14.88
CA GLN A 88 8.00 -4.46 -15.28
C GLN A 88 8.17 -3.36 -14.21
N ARG A 89 7.13 -3.15 -13.38
CA ARG A 89 7.13 -2.22 -12.24
C ARG A 89 7.49 -2.93 -10.92
N GLY A 90 7.95 -4.17 -10.98
CA GLY A 90 8.38 -4.99 -9.85
C GLY A 90 7.27 -5.72 -9.10
N VAL A 91 6.00 -5.60 -9.51
CA VAL A 91 4.88 -6.30 -8.86
C VAL A 91 4.82 -7.74 -9.34
N ARG A 92 4.78 -8.71 -8.41
CA ARG A 92 4.83 -10.14 -8.74
C ARG A 92 3.68 -10.96 -8.17
N TYR A 93 3.01 -10.41 -7.17
CA TYR A 93 1.96 -11.11 -6.43
C TYR A 93 0.76 -10.20 -6.20
N ALA A 94 -0.42 -10.80 -6.28
CA ALA A 94 -1.69 -10.16 -5.97
C ALA A 94 -2.43 -10.92 -4.86
N TYR A 95 -3.05 -10.18 -3.94
CA TYR A 95 -3.85 -10.72 -2.84
C TYR A 95 -5.26 -10.18 -2.96
N GLU A 96 -6.22 -11.07 -3.21
CA GLU A 96 -7.62 -10.68 -3.31
C GLU A 96 -8.14 -10.25 -1.94
N ILE A 97 -8.79 -9.10 -1.88
CA ILE A 97 -9.43 -8.59 -0.68
C ILE A 97 -10.86 -9.13 -0.64
N ARG A 98 -11.08 -10.16 0.18
CA ARG A 98 -12.33 -10.91 0.22
C ARG A 98 -13.36 -10.29 1.15
N ARG A 99 -12.90 -9.77 2.28
CA ARG A 99 -13.74 -9.11 3.29
C ARG A 99 -12.98 -7.91 3.83
N LEU A 100 -13.70 -6.83 4.11
CA LEU A 100 -13.14 -5.64 4.74
C LEU A 100 -14.04 -5.23 5.91
N ASP A 101 -13.45 -5.19 7.09
CA ASP A 101 -14.05 -4.67 8.31
C ASP A 101 -13.36 -3.36 8.68
N ALA A 102 -14.12 -2.35 9.09
CA ALA A 102 -13.61 -1.10 9.62
C ALA A 102 -13.59 -1.16 11.15
N LEU A 103 -12.52 -0.65 11.76
CA LEU A 103 -12.46 -0.44 13.20
C LEU A 103 -13.36 0.73 13.57
N ALA A 104 -14.27 0.52 14.53
CA ALA A 104 -15.12 1.60 15.04
C ALA A 104 -14.28 2.76 15.59
N THR A 105 -13.17 2.44 16.25
CA THR A 105 -12.17 3.39 16.72
C THR A 105 -10.83 3.09 16.03
N PRO A 106 -10.35 3.96 15.13
CA PRO A 106 -9.04 3.81 14.52
C PRO A 106 -7.91 3.80 15.56
N ILE A 107 -6.89 2.96 15.35
CA ILE A 107 -5.71 2.92 16.23
C ILE A 107 -4.66 3.85 15.64
N THR A 108 -4.43 5.00 16.27
CA THR A 108 -3.53 6.03 15.75
C THR A 108 -2.07 5.64 15.89
N LEU A 109 -1.17 6.31 15.14
CA LEU A 109 0.27 6.15 15.33
C LEU A 109 0.71 6.47 16.77
N ALA A 110 0.05 7.41 17.45
CA ALA A 110 0.34 7.72 18.84
C ALA A 110 -0.01 6.53 19.76
N ASP A 111 -1.16 5.89 19.55
CA ASP A 111 -1.58 4.68 20.27
C ASP A 111 -0.61 3.52 20.03
N LEU A 112 -0.24 3.30 18.76
CA LEU A 112 0.69 2.26 18.36
C LEU A 112 2.06 2.40 19.03
N LYS A 113 2.57 3.64 19.10
CA LYS A 113 3.84 3.94 19.78
C LYS A 113 3.73 3.78 21.28
N ARG A 114 2.67 4.34 21.88
CA ARG A 114 2.40 4.27 23.32
C ARG A 114 2.31 2.83 23.83
N ASN A 115 1.66 1.96 23.06
CA ASN A 115 1.50 0.55 23.41
C ASN A 115 2.73 -0.31 23.03
N GLY A 116 3.76 0.28 22.44
CA GLY A 116 4.96 -0.46 21.97
C GLY A 116 4.68 -1.44 20.83
N TRP A 117 3.56 -1.27 20.12
CA TRP A 117 3.17 -2.17 19.02
C TRP A 117 3.89 -1.82 17.72
N LEU A 118 4.09 -0.52 17.46
CA LEU A 118 4.73 -0.06 16.24
C LEU A 118 5.42 1.30 16.41
N GLY A 119 6.65 1.42 15.91
CA GLY A 119 7.40 2.69 15.93
C GLY A 119 7.08 3.64 14.76
N GLY A 120 6.45 3.16 13.70
CA GLY A 120 6.18 3.91 12.46
C GLY A 120 5.53 3.02 11.40
N PRO A 121 5.02 3.61 10.29
CA PRO A 121 4.40 2.85 9.21
C PRO A 121 5.33 1.72 8.70
N PRO A 122 4.85 0.47 8.54
CA PRO A 122 5.70 -0.59 8.02
C PRO A 122 6.10 -0.30 6.56
N GLN A 123 7.39 -0.43 6.24
CA GLN A 123 7.87 -0.31 4.85
C GLN A 123 7.49 -1.54 4.02
N LYS A 124 7.59 -2.74 4.61
CA LYS A 124 7.19 -4.00 3.99
C LYS A 124 5.87 -4.47 4.61
N TYR A 125 5.97 -5.16 5.73
CA TYR A 125 4.91 -5.50 6.66
C TYR A 125 5.54 -5.81 8.02
N CYS A 126 4.75 -5.83 9.08
CA CYS A 126 5.14 -6.42 10.36
C CYS A 126 4.05 -7.38 10.84
N PHE A 127 4.43 -8.39 11.59
CA PHE A 127 3.44 -9.27 12.21
C PHE A 127 2.78 -8.57 13.39
N VAL A 128 1.49 -8.81 13.57
CA VAL A 128 0.76 -8.35 14.76
C VAL A 128 1.25 -9.17 15.95
N ASN A 129 1.75 -8.50 16.99
CA ASN A 129 2.19 -9.17 18.20
C ASN A 129 1.01 -9.61 19.07
N GLN A 130 1.25 -10.49 20.06
CA GLN A 130 0.17 -11.04 20.89
C GLN A 130 -0.64 -9.95 21.64
N PRO A 131 -0.02 -8.97 22.31
CA PRO A 131 -0.79 -7.95 23.02
C PRO A 131 -1.73 -7.14 22.12
N MET A 132 -1.30 -6.85 20.88
CA MET A 132 -2.14 -6.16 19.91
C MET A 132 -3.27 -7.06 19.40
N ARG A 133 -3.02 -8.36 19.20
CA ARG A 133 -4.08 -9.31 18.84
C ARG A 133 -5.16 -9.38 19.91
N ASP A 134 -4.76 -9.43 21.18
CA ASP A 134 -5.70 -9.49 22.30
C ASP A 134 -6.57 -8.22 22.33
N ALA A 135 -5.96 -7.04 22.16
CA ALA A 135 -6.69 -5.77 22.06
C ALA A 135 -7.66 -5.72 20.86
N LEU A 136 -7.26 -6.27 19.71
CA LEU A 136 -8.10 -6.33 18.51
C LEU A 136 -9.25 -7.33 18.64
N SER A 137 -9.09 -8.39 19.43
CA SER A 137 -10.16 -9.37 19.67
C SER A 137 -11.36 -8.76 20.42
N ALA A 138 -11.11 -7.71 21.21
CA ALA A 138 -12.13 -6.94 21.91
C ALA A 138 -12.61 -5.70 21.13
N ALA A 139 -12.02 -5.41 19.97
CA ALA A 139 -12.36 -4.23 19.20
C ALA A 139 -13.71 -4.39 18.49
N SER A 140 -14.50 -3.31 18.46
CA SER A 140 -15.73 -3.26 17.68
C SER A 140 -15.42 -3.05 16.19
N LEU A 141 -16.01 -3.90 15.35
CA LEU A 141 -15.83 -3.88 13.90
C LEU A 141 -17.17 -3.59 13.21
N SER A 142 -17.14 -2.73 12.20
CA SER A 142 -18.24 -2.53 11.26
C SER A 142 -17.90 -3.16 9.92
N LEU A 143 -18.78 -4.03 9.43
CA LEU A 143 -18.58 -4.67 8.13
C LEU A 143 -18.72 -3.63 7.01
N VAL A 144 -17.68 -3.48 6.18
CA VAL A 144 -17.73 -2.63 4.99
C VAL A 144 -18.26 -3.45 3.81
N PHE A 145 -17.68 -4.64 3.59
CA PHE A 145 -18.18 -5.59 2.60
C PHE A 145 -17.66 -7.01 2.86
N ASP A 146 -18.40 -8.00 2.34
CA ASP A 146 -18.02 -9.41 2.39
C ASP A 146 -18.32 -10.13 1.06
N ARG A 147 -17.28 -10.68 0.42
CA ARG A 147 -17.41 -11.58 -0.74
C ARG A 147 -17.28 -13.06 -0.38
N THR A 148 -16.84 -13.39 0.83
CA THR A 148 -16.70 -14.79 1.27
C THR A 148 -18.07 -15.47 1.35
N ALA A 149 -19.10 -14.73 1.77
CA ALA A 149 -20.46 -15.24 1.85
C ALA A 149 -21.02 -15.71 0.50
N VAL A 150 -20.70 -15.01 -0.59
CA VAL A 150 -21.20 -15.34 -1.94
C VAL A 150 -20.49 -16.58 -2.51
N ALA A 151 -19.18 -16.71 -2.27
CA ALA A 151 -18.42 -17.88 -2.73
C ALA A 151 -18.79 -19.16 -1.94
N ALA A 152 -19.06 -19.05 -0.63
CA ALA A 152 -19.50 -20.17 0.20
C ALA A 152 -20.92 -20.66 -0.18
N ALA A 153 -21.82 -19.76 -0.57
CA ALA A 153 -23.15 -20.14 -1.03
C ALA A 153 -23.13 -20.84 -2.41
N ALA A 154 -22.24 -20.44 -3.31
CA ALA A 154 -22.12 -21.05 -4.64
C ALA A 154 -21.57 -22.48 -4.62
N VAL A 155 -20.75 -22.84 -3.63
CA VAL A 155 -20.23 -24.22 -3.47
C VAL A 155 -21.17 -25.16 -2.71
N ALA A 156 -22.22 -24.63 -2.07
CA ALA A 156 -23.18 -25.40 -1.28
C ALA A 156 -24.39 -25.91 -2.09
N SER A 157 -24.41 -25.75 -3.40
CA SER A 157 -25.43 -26.35 -4.28
C SER A 157 -24.84 -27.55 -5.05
N PRO A 158 -25.11 -28.80 -4.63
CA PRO A 158 -24.91 -29.96 -5.48
C PRO A 158 -26.24 -30.32 -6.14
N ASP A 159 -26.43 -29.88 -7.38
CA ASP A 159 -27.34 -30.54 -8.33
C ASP A 159 -26.43 -31.16 -9.41
N GLY A 160 -26.41 -32.46 -9.70
CA GLY A 160 -27.47 -33.44 -9.53
C GLY A 160 -28.25 -33.62 -10.83
N GLY A 161 -27.63 -34.18 -11.88
CA GLY A 161 -28.31 -34.68 -13.10
C GLY A 161 -27.71 -34.11 -14.39
N ALA A 162 -26.97 -34.88 -15.20
CA ALA A 162 -27.38 -35.97 -16.08
C ALA A 162 -27.71 -35.51 -17.53
N GLY A 163 -26.84 -35.91 -18.47
CA GLY A 163 -27.22 -36.47 -19.78
C GLY A 163 -27.64 -35.53 -20.94
N GLY A 164 -27.02 -35.75 -22.11
CA GLY A 164 -27.48 -35.27 -23.44
C GLY A 164 -26.44 -34.38 -24.13
N ASP A 165 -25.49 -34.91 -24.90
CA ASP A 165 -25.61 -35.48 -26.26
C ASP A 165 -25.79 -34.43 -27.38
N LEU A 166 -24.75 -34.37 -28.22
CA LEU A 166 -24.64 -34.04 -29.65
C LEU A 166 -25.48 -32.91 -30.27
N GLY A 167 -24.79 -31.91 -30.84
CA GLY A 167 -25.33 -31.03 -31.88
C GLY A 167 -24.45 -29.83 -32.21
N ALA A 168 -23.45 -30.00 -33.07
CA ALA A 168 -22.74 -28.92 -33.75
C ALA A 168 -23.43 -28.58 -35.12
N PRO A 169 -22.97 -27.57 -35.88
CA PRO A 169 -23.69 -26.33 -36.21
C PRO A 169 -24.27 -26.31 -37.64
N PRO A 170 -24.81 -25.16 -38.11
CA PRO A 170 -24.13 -24.58 -39.27
C PRO A 170 -24.05 -23.04 -39.33
N ASP A 171 -22.95 -22.61 -39.96
CA ASP A 171 -22.76 -21.50 -40.89
C ASP A 171 -23.75 -20.31 -40.90
N ALA A 172 -23.20 -19.11 -40.69
CA ALA A 172 -23.46 -17.99 -41.60
C ALA A 172 -22.31 -16.97 -41.59
N LYS A 173 -21.61 -16.95 -42.73
CA LYS A 173 -20.62 -15.98 -43.17
C LYS A 173 -21.23 -14.57 -43.23
N GLN A 174 -20.51 -13.55 -42.75
CA GLN A 174 -20.23 -12.34 -43.55
C GLN A 174 -19.15 -11.46 -42.88
N LYS A 175 -18.12 -11.17 -43.68
CA LYS A 175 -17.00 -10.23 -43.51
C LYS A 175 -16.97 -9.42 -44.83
N PRO A 176 -16.16 -8.36 -44.98
CA PRO A 176 -16.16 -7.03 -44.37
C PRO A 176 -16.52 -5.93 -45.39
N SER A 177 -16.78 -4.71 -44.92
CA SER A 177 -16.63 -3.50 -45.75
C SER A 177 -15.98 -2.37 -44.96
N GLN A 178 -14.71 -2.09 -45.29
CA GLN A 178 -14.05 -0.78 -45.10
C GLN A 178 -14.00 -0.08 -46.48
N PRO A 179 -13.44 1.14 -46.60
CA PRO A 179 -13.84 2.42 -45.99
C PRO A 179 -14.01 3.50 -47.08
N PRO A 180 -14.47 4.73 -46.76
CA PRO A 180 -14.11 5.88 -47.56
C PRO A 180 -13.10 6.79 -46.87
N THR A 181 -12.07 7.07 -47.65
CA THR A 181 -11.06 8.11 -47.51
C THR A 181 -11.64 9.52 -47.38
N SER A 182 -10.95 10.37 -46.62
CA SER A 182 -10.41 11.69 -47.03
C SER A 182 -10.60 12.84 -46.02
N ARG A 183 -9.47 13.21 -45.41
CA ARG A 183 -8.84 14.54 -45.54
C ARG A 183 -9.67 15.79 -45.18
N ARG A 184 -9.38 16.41 -44.02
CA ARG A 184 -9.22 17.89 -43.97
C ARG A 184 -8.43 18.40 -42.76
N ARG A 185 -7.45 19.25 -43.07
CA ARG A 185 -6.69 20.15 -42.18
C ARG A 185 -7.61 21.24 -41.58
N ARG A 186 -7.30 21.66 -40.33
CA ARG A 186 -7.19 23.03 -39.76
C ARG A 186 -7.22 22.88 -38.22
N LYS A 187 -6.23 23.29 -37.41
CA LYS A 187 -5.61 24.61 -37.09
C LYS A 187 -6.56 25.55 -36.31
N GLY A 188 -6.17 25.90 -35.08
CA GLY A 188 -6.76 26.92 -34.18
C GLY A 188 -7.44 26.28 -32.95
N ALA A 189 -6.85 26.30 -31.74
CA ALA A 189 -6.69 27.43 -30.82
C ALA A 189 -8.03 27.99 -30.30
N SER A 190 -8.37 27.68 -29.05
CA SER A 190 -8.53 28.65 -27.94
C SER A 190 -9.32 28.05 -26.78
N THR A 191 -8.77 28.24 -25.59
CA THR A 191 -9.32 27.95 -24.27
C THR A 191 -10.38 29.00 -23.90
N PRO A 192 -11.51 28.62 -23.27
CA PRO A 192 -12.35 29.55 -22.54
C PRO A 192 -11.86 29.65 -21.09
N GLY A 193 -11.51 30.88 -20.68
CA GLY A 193 -11.38 31.26 -19.27
C GLY A 193 -12.76 31.50 -18.67
N VAL A 194 -12.99 30.95 -17.48
CA VAL A 194 -14.17 31.24 -16.65
C VAL A 194 -13.71 31.45 -15.21
N ALA A 195 -14.22 32.54 -14.64
CA ALA A 195 -14.40 32.93 -13.24
C ALA A 195 -13.80 32.00 -12.17
N GLY A 196 -12.97 32.46 -11.23
CA GLY A 196 -13.18 33.64 -10.39
C GLY A 196 -13.62 33.15 -9.01
N PHE A 197 -12.76 33.23 -8.00
CA PHE A 197 -13.11 33.22 -6.58
C PHE A 197 -11.93 33.75 -5.77
N ASP A 198 -12.00 35.04 -5.41
CA ASP A 198 -11.18 35.67 -4.39
C ASP A 198 -11.65 35.19 -3.00
N VAL A 199 -10.78 34.48 -2.28
CA VAL A 199 -10.97 34.19 -0.85
C VAL A 199 -9.98 35.01 -0.03
N LYS A 200 -10.58 36.04 0.56
CA LYS A 200 -10.28 36.73 1.82
C LYS A 200 -9.09 36.24 2.64
N LEU A 201 -8.18 37.20 2.81
CA LEU A 201 -7.15 37.39 3.82
C LEU A 201 -7.71 37.37 5.27
N LEU A 202 -7.27 36.41 6.09
CA LEU A 202 -7.25 36.43 7.57
C LEU A 202 -5.99 35.62 7.95
N GLY A 203 -4.93 36.18 8.51
CA GLY A 203 -4.87 36.78 9.84
C GLY A 203 -3.98 35.89 10.72
N ALA A 204 -2.67 36.08 10.65
CA ALA A 204 -1.69 35.38 11.50
C ALA A 204 -1.52 36.12 12.83
N PRO A 205 -1.51 35.45 13.99
CA PRO A 205 -0.93 36.01 15.19
C PRO A 205 0.53 35.58 15.36
N ALA A 206 1.33 36.59 15.66
CA ALA A 206 2.73 36.54 16.04
C ALA A 206 2.96 35.71 17.32
N LEU A 207 4.01 34.91 17.33
CA LEU A 207 4.60 34.40 18.56
C LEU A 207 5.80 35.27 18.95
N THR A 208 5.57 36.00 20.03
CA THR A 208 6.50 36.84 20.76
C THR A 208 7.64 36.02 21.36
N ALA A 209 8.85 36.54 21.19
CA ALA A 209 10.07 36.11 21.83
C ALA A 209 10.06 36.42 23.34
N CYS A 210 10.57 35.49 24.14
CA CYS A 210 11.10 35.81 25.48
C CYS A 210 12.56 35.33 25.54
N GLN A 211 13.42 36.28 25.86
CA GLN A 211 14.86 36.14 26.09
C GLN A 211 15.15 35.65 27.52
N ASP A 212 16.38 35.15 27.68
CA ASP A 212 17.07 34.68 28.88
C ASP A 212 17.02 35.64 30.10
N PRO A 213 17.52 35.18 31.27
CA PRO A 213 18.89 35.57 31.59
C PRO A 213 19.78 34.48 32.24
N ALA A 214 21.08 34.75 32.08
CA ALA A 214 22.26 34.00 32.48
C ALA A 214 22.55 33.91 34.00
N VAL A 215 23.64 33.19 34.34
CA VAL A 215 24.56 33.23 35.53
C VAL A 215 24.89 31.77 35.93
N ALA A 216 26.12 31.26 36.13
CA ALA A 216 27.44 31.81 36.49
C ALA A 216 28.60 30.93 35.94
N ARG A 217 29.84 31.42 36.13
CA ARG A 217 31.14 30.95 35.60
C ARG A 217 31.95 30.10 36.61
N ARG A 218 32.69 29.08 36.11
CA ARG A 218 34.11 28.60 36.36
C ARG A 218 34.63 28.40 37.82
N PRO A 219 35.80 27.75 38.14
CA PRO A 219 36.93 27.26 37.28
C PRO A 219 37.59 25.88 37.65
N THR A 220 38.53 25.43 36.78
CA THR A 220 39.85 24.69 37.00
C THR A 220 39.89 23.36 37.81
N SER A 221 40.63 22.30 37.47
CA SER A 221 42.04 22.18 37.04
C SER A 221 42.36 20.73 36.61
N SER A 222 43.42 20.58 35.80
CA SER A 222 44.11 19.34 35.39
C SER A 222 45.12 18.90 36.48
N PRO A 223 45.67 17.65 36.52
CA PRO A 223 46.83 17.36 35.67
C PRO A 223 47.04 15.90 35.20
N ALA A 224 47.78 15.82 34.09
CA ALA A 224 48.90 14.92 33.74
C ALA A 224 48.80 13.39 33.95
N GLY A 225 48.91 12.67 32.82
CA GLY A 225 49.33 11.26 32.78
C GLY A 225 49.67 10.86 31.34
N GLY A 226 50.94 11.02 30.96
CA GLY A 226 51.44 10.66 29.63
C GLY A 226 51.57 9.15 29.45
N VAL A 227 51.10 8.64 28.31
CA VAL A 227 51.48 7.32 27.79
C VAL A 227 51.77 7.44 26.29
N THR A 228 52.87 6.81 25.92
CA THR A 228 53.58 6.91 24.66
C THR A 228 52.87 6.22 23.49
N LYS A 229 53.12 6.80 22.31
CA LYS A 229 52.57 6.46 20.99
C LYS A 229 52.93 5.03 20.56
N ARG A 230 51.94 4.20 20.25
CA ARG A 230 52.08 3.10 19.27
C ARG A 230 51.35 3.50 17.99
N ARG A 231 52.12 3.86 16.96
CA ARG A 231 51.60 4.13 15.61
C ARG A 231 51.16 2.81 14.97
N LYS A 232 49.87 2.72 14.68
CA LYS A 232 49.26 1.65 13.86
C LYS A 232 49.65 1.89 12.38
N PRO A 233 50.05 0.86 11.61
CA PRO A 233 50.35 1.03 10.19
C PRO A 233 49.09 1.42 9.40
N PRO A 234 49.23 2.23 8.33
CA PRO A 234 48.10 2.67 7.52
C PRO A 234 47.49 1.50 6.73
N PRO A 235 46.16 1.49 6.52
CA PRO A 235 45.50 0.51 5.65
C PRO A 235 45.86 0.75 4.17
N PRO A 236 45.88 -0.32 3.34
CA PRO A 236 46.16 -0.22 1.92
C PRO A 236 45.08 0.58 1.19
N THR A 237 45.54 1.44 0.28
CA THR A 237 44.75 2.32 -0.59
C THR A 237 43.85 1.52 -1.53
N ALA A 238 42.53 1.64 -1.34
CA ALA A 238 41.53 1.16 -2.29
C ALA A 238 41.46 2.14 -3.49
N LYS A 239 41.63 1.59 -4.69
CA LYS A 239 41.46 2.29 -5.98
C LYS A 239 39.98 2.65 -6.21
N PRO A 240 39.69 3.72 -6.96
CA PRO A 240 38.33 4.23 -7.13
C PRO A 240 37.53 3.35 -8.09
N ILE A 241 36.40 2.83 -7.61
CA ILE A 241 35.33 2.31 -8.48
C ILE A 241 34.38 3.47 -8.75
N ALA A 242 34.25 3.81 -10.04
CA ALA A 242 33.36 4.84 -10.54
C ALA A 242 31.91 4.59 -10.08
N SER A 243 31.37 5.47 -9.24
CA SER A 243 29.93 5.56 -8.98
C SER A 243 29.37 6.75 -9.76
N ARG A 244 29.00 6.48 -11.01
CA ARG A 244 28.16 7.37 -11.82
C ARG A 244 27.02 6.54 -12.37
N ALA A 245 25.86 6.61 -11.71
CA ALA A 245 24.52 6.56 -12.31
C ALA A 245 23.44 6.20 -11.27
N LYS A 246 22.52 7.15 -11.09
CA LYS A 246 21.09 6.93 -10.81
C LYS A 246 20.67 6.75 -9.35
N GLN A 247 20.99 7.76 -8.55
CA GLN A 247 19.92 8.49 -7.86
C GLN A 247 18.93 8.96 -8.95
N GLY A 248 17.73 8.41 -8.97
CA GLY A 248 16.75 8.66 -10.03
C GLY A 248 15.58 7.69 -10.09
N LEU A 249 15.57 6.61 -9.28
CA LEU A 249 14.50 5.61 -9.31
C LEU A 249 13.54 5.67 -8.11
N LEU A 250 13.71 6.62 -7.18
CA LEU A 250 12.79 6.79 -6.03
C LEU A 250 11.94 8.06 -6.08
N GLN A 251 12.20 9.00 -7.00
CA GLN A 251 11.33 10.17 -7.20
C GLN A 251 10.23 9.97 -8.26
N SER A 252 10.40 9.04 -9.22
CA SER A 252 9.38 8.82 -10.27
C SER A 252 8.10 8.13 -9.76
N TRP A 253 8.09 7.55 -8.56
CA TRP A 253 6.86 7.03 -7.96
C TRP A 253 6.04 8.10 -7.22
N LEU A 254 6.67 9.22 -6.84
CA LEU A 254 5.99 10.33 -6.17
C LEU A 254 5.38 11.33 -7.17
N GLU A 255 5.99 11.49 -8.36
CA GLU A 255 5.54 12.49 -9.35
C GLU A 255 4.45 11.98 -10.30
N ASP A 256 4.38 10.68 -10.61
CA ASP A 256 3.27 10.12 -11.42
C ASP A 256 1.94 9.97 -10.64
N SER A 257 1.96 10.20 -9.32
CA SER A 257 0.74 10.18 -8.48
C SER A 257 0.01 11.54 -8.44
N ALA A 258 0.56 12.59 -9.06
CA ALA A 258 -0.02 13.93 -9.10
C ALA A 258 -0.64 14.30 -10.47
N SER A 259 -0.71 13.37 -11.41
CA SER A 259 -1.36 13.57 -12.72
C SER A 259 -2.17 12.35 -13.13
N GLN A 260 -3.24 12.05 -12.39
CA GLN A 260 -4.48 11.42 -12.88
C GLN A 260 -5.53 11.27 -11.77
#